data_AF-A0A8H5VER0-F1
#
_entry.id   AF-A0A8H5VER0-F1
#
_cell.length_a   1.000
_cell.length_b   1.000
_cell.length_c   1.000
_cell.angle_alpha   90.00
_cell.angle_beta   90.00
_cell.angle_gamma   90.00
#
_symmetry.space_group_name_H-M   'P 1'
#
loop_
_entity.id
_entity.type
_entity.pdbx_description
1 polymer ?
#
loop_
_entity_poly.entity_id
_entity_poly.type
_entity_poly.pdbx_seq_one_letter_code
_entity_poly.pdbx_strand_id
1 'polypeptide(L)'
;MGDSKKHAMAQMGYIASMMGTLNITGGRLKSLKDALHNFDEAAVVLSQRAESVVDLLRADGPFSQDDAEFICTVQARAAELVRVARLLNDAAIQDIVRQVVSLGGKASFNIGALLEHFKKPIERIAQGVIQEAKSDEILWKTAEECYHQAVRPSGDLNLEKHLAIIVLLQSEEKKDNWVKFWIQSLCNCPGSPTLFRPEDACAFGDSAKRPPKHMTRYLFRAYDANSTGRNDEEVMASISSQHDEANHHRTDIFSMDYQEASEMLHQHLHKGLSGTWVTNNLVSWSSSLIFVIQYANWRFCNSWFSQQNDISICAVDTSKFPRGQFAKDKWLLNCFKHAELSDQENRFRDLRLNEDHNNGEYLSQGFLHISKRSCTLSLRGLIDAGLWNLYPEFNINVERGGGEGHVRTHWPDYAKTLRLQWYIIQKTTKADVNCALHIAEGCFPGFDQDDMALLLLSFRERKLHPEEPSFQDPFADLLSSVSAEGLVYEEPVEVDRYLTLRKRLSKLSEASGERGMKVFEQLYVLEDSDED
;
A
#
# COMPACT_ATOMS: atom_id res chain seq x y z
N MET A 1 -6.54 -62.46 13.77
CA MET A 1 -6.29 -61.43 14.80
C MET A 1 -4.82 -61.26 15.21
N GLY A 2 -3.90 -62.21 14.93
CA GLY A 2 -2.49 -62.11 15.39
C GLY A 2 -1.56 -61.18 14.60
N ASP A 3 -1.76 -61.02 13.28
CA ASP A 3 -0.82 -60.27 12.42
C ASP A 3 -1.07 -58.76 12.39
N SER A 4 -2.33 -58.33 12.49
CA SER A 4 -2.69 -56.90 12.57
C SER A 4 -2.17 -56.25 13.86
N LYS A 5 -2.24 -56.97 14.99
CA LYS A 5 -1.74 -56.52 16.31
C LYS A 5 -0.21 -56.41 16.34
N LYS A 6 0.50 -57.33 15.66
CA LYS A 6 1.96 -57.28 15.49
C LYS A 6 2.41 -56.15 14.56
N HIS A 7 1.69 -55.91 13.48
CA HIS A 7 1.99 -54.81 12.55
C HIS A 7 1.79 -53.45 13.22
N ALA A 8 0.74 -53.31 14.04
CA ALA A 8 0.48 -52.10 14.83
C ALA A 8 1.57 -51.82 15.87
N MET A 9 2.05 -52.83 16.61
CA MET A 9 3.13 -52.67 17.58
C MET A 9 4.46 -52.28 16.93
N ALA A 10 4.80 -52.85 15.78
CA ALA A 10 6.01 -52.49 15.03
C ALA A 10 5.96 -51.03 14.55
N GLN A 11 4.79 -50.57 14.10
CA GLN A 11 4.58 -49.17 13.73
C GLN A 11 4.58 -48.22 14.95
N MET A 12 4.18 -48.67 16.14
CA MET A 12 4.30 -47.87 17.37
C MET A 12 5.76 -47.66 17.79
N GLY A 13 6.60 -48.68 17.65
CA GLY A 13 8.04 -48.56 17.88
C GLY A 13 8.70 -47.56 16.92
N TYR A 14 8.24 -47.53 15.66
CA TYR A 14 8.70 -46.57 14.66
C TYR A 14 8.31 -45.13 15.01
N ILE A 15 7.08 -44.89 15.48
CA ILE A 15 6.62 -43.53 15.87
C ILE A 15 7.29 -43.06 17.17
N ALA A 16 7.47 -43.94 18.17
CA ALA A 16 8.21 -43.60 19.39
C ALA A 16 9.68 -43.26 19.09
N SER A 17 10.29 -43.97 18.13
CA SER A 17 11.60 -43.63 17.58
C SER A 17 11.59 -42.27 16.87
N MET A 18 10.56 -41.98 16.08
CA MET A 18 10.42 -40.71 15.34
C MET A 18 10.26 -39.50 16.28
N MET A 19 9.50 -39.67 17.36
CA MET A 19 9.39 -38.69 18.44
C MET A 19 10.69 -38.52 19.23
N GLY A 20 11.48 -39.59 19.38
CA GLY A 20 12.84 -39.52 19.94
C GLY A 20 13.78 -38.67 19.07
N THR A 21 13.64 -38.72 17.74
CA THR A 21 14.37 -37.87 16.78
C THR A 21 13.95 -36.40 16.75
N LEU A 22 12.80 -36.03 17.33
CA LEU A 22 12.43 -34.62 17.53
C LEU A 22 13.26 -33.94 18.63
N ASN A 23 14.05 -34.71 19.40
CA ASN A 23 14.94 -34.21 20.45
C ASN A 23 16.27 -33.76 19.84
N ILE A 24 16.29 -32.59 19.21
CA ILE A 24 17.44 -32.10 18.45
C ILE A 24 18.42 -31.37 19.37
N THR A 25 19.55 -32.03 19.64
CA THR A 25 20.79 -31.39 20.07
C THR A 25 21.73 -31.16 18.88
N GLY A 26 21.85 -29.92 18.42
CA GLY A 26 23.01 -29.41 17.66
C GLY A 26 22.92 -29.42 16.13
N GLY A 27 23.05 -28.22 15.51
CA GLY A 27 23.25 -28.00 14.05
C GLY A 27 22.11 -27.22 13.37
N ARG A 28 22.16 -25.88 13.38
CA ARG A 28 20.98 -24.98 13.45
C ARG A 28 20.03 -24.87 12.23
N LEU A 29 20.39 -25.27 11.01
CA LEU A 29 19.51 -25.07 9.82
C LEU A 29 19.03 -26.36 9.17
N LYS A 30 19.91 -27.35 8.97
CA LYS A 30 19.53 -28.67 8.45
C LYS A 30 18.59 -29.38 9.43
N SER A 31 18.91 -29.33 10.73
CA SER A 31 18.10 -29.99 11.75
C SER A 31 16.68 -29.43 11.90
N LEU A 32 16.46 -28.12 11.73
CA LEU A 32 15.12 -27.52 11.81
C LEU A 32 14.24 -27.93 10.64
N LYS A 33 14.79 -27.88 9.41
CA LYS A 33 14.06 -28.31 8.22
C LYS A 33 13.68 -29.79 8.31
N ASP A 34 14.62 -30.62 8.77
CA ASP A 34 14.39 -32.05 9.00
C ASP A 34 13.36 -32.28 10.13
N ALA A 35 13.39 -31.48 11.20
CA ALA A 35 12.39 -31.54 12.27
C ALA A 35 10.97 -31.21 11.79
N LEU A 36 10.84 -30.14 11.00
CA LEU A 36 9.58 -29.70 10.43
C LEU A 36 9.03 -30.74 9.46
N HIS A 37 9.90 -31.33 8.63
CA HIS A 37 9.53 -32.42 7.75
C HIS A 37 9.05 -33.65 8.53
N ASN A 38 9.77 -34.06 9.58
CA ASN A 38 9.37 -35.20 10.41
C ASN A 38 8.03 -34.94 11.13
N PHE A 39 7.80 -33.70 11.57
CA PHE A 39 6.52 -33.31 12.17
C PHE A 39 5.37 -33.39 11.15
N ASP A 40 5.59 -32.88 9.93
CA ASP A 40 4.61 -32.93 8.84
C ASP A 40 4.27 -34.38 8.46
N GLU A 41 5.27 -35.24 8.30
CA GLU A 41 5.05 -36.68 8.06
C GLU A 41 4.23 -37.34 9.18
N ALA A 42 4.56 -37.06 10.44
CA ALA A 42 3.82 -37.59 11.58
C ALA A 42 2.36 -37.12 11.61
N ALA A 43 2.11 -35.85 11.24
CA ALA A 43 0.77 -35.27 11.14
C ALA A 43 -0.06 -35.90 10.02
N VAL A 44 0.54 -36.14 8.84
CA VAL A 44 -0.10 -36.84 7.72
C VAL A 44 -0.49 -38.25 8.11
N VAL A 45 0.44 -39.00 8.72
CA VAL A 45 0.17 -40.39 9.16
C VAL A 45 -0.94 -40.43 10.21
N LEU A 46 -1.01 -39.47 11.14
CA LEU A 46 -2.10 -39.43 12.11
C LEU A 46 -3.44 -39.12 11.44
N SER A 47 -3.45 -38.19 10.48
CA SER A 47 -4.66 -37.81 9.74
C SER A 47 -5.26 -38.99 8.98
N GLN A 48 -4.43 -39.76 8.25
CA GLN A 48 -4.85 -40.99 7.57
C GLN A 48 -5.41 -42.05 8.53
N ARG A 49 -4.82 -42.18 9.72
CA ARG A 49 -5.31 -43.12 10.75
C ARG A 49 -6.63 -42.66 11.35
N ALA A 50 -6.83 -41.35 11.54
CA ALA A 50 -8.10 -40.81 12.02
C ALA A 50 -9.23 -41.08 11.02
N GLU A 51 -8.98 -40.96 9.72
CA GLU A 51 -9.94 -41.33 8.66
C GLU A 51 -10.30 -42.83 8.73
N SER A 52 -9.29 -43.69 8.90
CA SER A 52 -9.51 -45.14 9.05
C SER A 52 -10.39 -45.48 10.27
N VAL A 53 -10.24 -44.75 11.38
CA VAL A 53 -11.10 -44.91 12.57
C VAL A 53 -12.54 -44.47 12.27
N VAL A 54 -12.71 -43.35 11.55
CA VAL A 54 -14.04 -42.85 11.16
C VAL A 54 -14.76 -43.86 10.25
N ASP A 55 -14.05 -44.48 9.32
CA ASP A 55 -14.62 -45.50 8.42
C ASP A 55 -14.97 -46.79 9.16
N LEU A 56 -14.14 -47.22 10.11
CA LEU A 56 -14.44 -48.38 10.98
C LEU A 56 -15.67 -48.13 11.87
N LEU A 57 -15.85 -46.92 12.38
CA LEU A 57 -17.04 -46.53 13.17
C LEU A 57 -18.33 -46.48 12.34
N ARG A 58 -18.23 -46.37 11.01
CA ARG A 58 -19.37 -46.38 10.08
C ARG A 58 -19.76 -47.78 9.61
N ALA A 59 -18.94 -48.79 9.87
CA ALA A 59 -19.24 -50.17 9.52
C ALA A 59 -20.16 -50.82 10.56
N ASP A 60 -21.21 -51.52 10.12
CA ASP A 60 -22.14 -52.22 11.01
C ASP A 60 -21.45 -53.42 11.69
N GLY A 61 -21.08 -53.27 12.97
CA GLY A 61 -20.47 -54.32 13.78
C GLY A 61 -20.50 -54.01 15.29
N PRO A 62 -20.43 -55.03 16.16
CA PRO A 62 -20.45 -54.83 17.61
C PRO A 62 -19.13 -54.19 18.09
N PHE A 63 -19.25 -53.08 18.82
CA PHE A 63 -18.12 -52.33 19.39
C PHE A 63 -17.39 -53.17 20.47
N SER A 64 -16.10 -53.43 20.27
CA SER A 64 -15.29 -54.25 21.19
C SER A 64 -14.43 -53.42 22.15
N GLN A 65 -13.90 -54.08 23.18
CA GLN A 65 -12.95 -53.46 24.12
C GLN A 65 -11.62 -53.07 23.44
N ASP A 66 -11.17 -53.85 22.46
CA ASP A 66 -9.98 -53.54 21.65
C ASP A 66 -10.20 -52.27 20.80
N ASP A 67 -11.43 -52.04 20.31
CA ASP A 67 -11.80 -50.81 19.57
C ASP A 67 -11.76 -49.58 20.48
N ALA A 68 -12.24 -49.71 21.73
CA ALA A 68 -12.18 -48.64 22.73
C ALA A 68 -10.73 -48.24 23.06
N GLU A 69 -9.84 -49.21 23.27
CA GLU A 69 -8.41 -48.96 23.54
C GLU A 69 -7.70 -48.29 22.35
N PHE A 70 -8.05 -48.70 21.12
CA PHE A 70 -7.53 -48.10 19.91
C PHE A 70 -7.99 -46.64 19.74
N ILE A 71 -9.27 -46.35 19.99
CA ILE A 71 -9.81 -44.98 19.97
C ILE A 71 -9.13 -44.09 21.01
N CYS A 72 -8.99 -44.58 22.25
CA CYS A 72 -8.28 -43.84 23.30
C CYS A 72 -6.83 -43.53 22.91
N THR A 73 -6.14 -44.48 22.26
CA THR A 73 -4.77 -44.28 21.78
C THR A 73 -4.67 -43.21 20.69
N VAL A 74 -5.61 -43.22 19.73
CA VAL A 74 -5.65 -42.21 18.66
C VAL A 74 -5.97 -40.83 19.24
N GLN A 75 -6.92 -40.74 20.17
CA GLN A 75 -7.26 -39.49 20.85
C GLN A 75 -6.09 -38.91 21.65
N ALA A 76 -5.35 -39.76 22.40
CA ALA A 76 -4.17 -39.32 23.14
C ALA A 76 -3.08 -38.77 22.20
N ARG A 77 -2.85 -39.42 21.05
CA ARG A 77 -1.89 -38.95 20.04
C ARG A 77 -2.32 -37.66 19.36
N ALA A 78 -3.61 -37.51 19.07
CA ALA A 78 -4.15 -36.27 18.53
C ALA A 78 -3.97 -35.10 19.52
N ALA A 79 -4.23 -35.34 20.81
CA ALA A 79 -4.00 -34.34 21.85
C ALA A 79 -2.52 -33.92 21.93
N GLU A 80 -1.59 -34.87 21.81
CA GLU A 80 -0.16 -34.58 21.78
C GLU A 80 0.28 -33.82 20.54
N LEU A 81 -0.22 -34.16 19.34
CA LEU A 81 0.07 -33.38 18.13
C LEU A 81 -0.46 -31.96 18.26
N VAL A 82 -1.67 -31.76 18.79
CA VAL A 82 -2.21 -30.43 19.06
C VAL A 82 -1.32 -29.66 20.03
N ARG A 83 -0.80 -30.31 21.08
CA ARG A 83 0.12 -29.69 22.02
C ARG A 83 1.44 -29.28 21.35
N VAL A 84 2.04 -30.17 20.56
CA VAL A 84 3.29 -29.89 19.83
C VAL A 84 3.08 -28.79 18.79
N ALA A 85 1.98 -28.82 18.05
CA ALA A 85 1.63 -27.78 17.07
C ALA A 85 1.52 -26.39 17.72
N ARG A 86 0.89 -26.31 18.89
CA ARG A 86 0.82 -25.05 19.66
C ARG A 86 2.20 -24.57 20.09
N LEU A 87 3.04 -25.46 20.64
CA LEU A 87 4.41 -25.11 21.04
C LEU A 87 5.25 -24.65 19.86
N LEU A 88 5.11 -25.31 18.70
CA LEU A 88 5.80 -24.93 17.47
C LEU A 88 5.35 -23.53 17.02
N ASN A 89 4.05 -23.27 17.01
CA ASN A 89 3.50 -21.98 16.64
C ASN A 89 3.95 -20.87 17.59
N ASP A 90 3.89 -21.10 18.91
CA ASP A 90 4.34 -20.14 19.93
C ASP A 90 5.84 -19.84 19.78
N ALA A 91 6.66 -20.87 19.53
CA ALA A 91 8.09 -20.70 19.29
C ALA A 91 8.37 -19.93 17.99
N ALA A 92 7.61 -20.19 16.92
CA ALA A 92 7.73 -19.46 15.66
C ALA A 92 7.38 -17.98 15.83
N ILE A 93 6.27 -17.68 16.51
CA ILE A 93 5.86 -16.31 16.85
C ILE A 93 6.97 -15.61 17.65
N GLN A 94 7.48 -16.24 18.70
CA GLN A 94 8.55 -15.67 19.52
C GLN A 94 9.82 -15.42 18.70
N ASP A 95 10.18 -16.32 17.79
CA ASP A 95 11.36 -16.15 16.95
C ASP A 95 11.18 -15.01 15.93
N ILE A 96 10.02 -14.92 15.28
CA ILE A 96 9.68 -13.82 14.35
C ILE A 96 9.73 -12.48 15.09
N VAL A 97 9.06 -12.37 16.24
CA VAL A 97 9.05 -11.14 17.05
C VAL A 97 10.48 -10.78 17.45
N ARG A 98 11.28 -11.75 17.92
CA ARG A 98 12.68 -11.54 18.28
C ARG A 98 13.50 -11.02 17.11
N GLN A 99 13.33 -11.59 15.92
CA GLN A 99 14.02 -11.17 14.70
C GLN A 99 13.63 -9.74 14.32
N VAL A 100 12.34 -9.46 14.17
CA VAL A 100 11.82 -8.13 13.80
C VAL A 100 12.30 -7.06 14.79
N VAL A 101 12.18 -7.31 16.09
CA VAL A 101 12.62 -6.38 17.15
C VAL A 101 14.12 -6.14 17.11
N SER A 102 14.92 -7.16 16.79
CA SER A 102 16.38 -7.00 16.69
C SER A 102 16.81 -6.09 15.54
N LEU A 103 15.96 -5.94 14.52
CA LEU A 103 16.21 -5.10 13.35
C LEU A 103 15.93 -3.61 13.60
N GLY A 104 15.18 -3.25 14.65
CA GLY A 104 14.82 -1.86 14.95
C GLY A 104 15.93 -0.98 15.53
N GLY A 105 17.08 -1.56 15.87
CA GLY A 105 18.18 -0.84 16.51
C GLY A 105 17.92 -0.54 18.00
N LYS A 106 19.00 -0.38 18.77
CA LYS A 106 18.96 -0.14 20.24
C LYS A 106 19.08 1.34 20.63
N ALA A 107 19.20 2.22 19.63
CA ALA A 107 19.67 3.58 19.85
C ALA A 107 18.50 4.52 20.15
N SER A 108 18.30 4.83 21.44
CA SER A 108 18.24 6.22 21.96
C SER A 108 17.31 6.43 23.16
N PHE A 109 16.42 5.49 23.50
CA PHE A 109 15.51 5.61 24.65
C PHE A 109 15.05 4.24 25.19
N ASN A 110 14.22 4.20 26.24
CA ASN A 110 13.80 2.96 26.92
C ASN A 110 12.81 2.10 26.09
N ILE A 111 13.23 1.71 24.88
CA ILE A 111 12.51 0.83 23.96
C ILE A 111 12.22 -0.52 24.62
N GLY A 112 13.14 -1.01 25.46
CA GLY A 112 12.98 -2.29 26.17
C GLY A 112 11.71 -2.35 27.03
N ALA A 113 11.40 -1.28 27.78
CA ALA A 113 10.17 -1.22 28.57
C ALA A 113 8.91 -1.20 27.70
N LEU A 114 8.93 -0.51 26.55
CA LEU A 114 7.81 -0.50 25.60
C LEU A 114 7.61 -1.86 24.95
N LEU A 115 8.69 -2.53 24.55
CA LEU A 115 8.63 -3.88 23.97
C LEU A 115 8.06 -4.89 24.96
N GLU A 116 8.45 -4.82 26.23
CA GLU A 116 7.89 -5.70 27.27
C GLU A 116 6.39 -5.41 27.50
N HIS A 117 6.03 -4.13 27.57
CA HIS A 117 4.63 -3.71 27.72
C HIS A 117 3.75 -4.19 26.55
N PHE A 118 4.23 -4.02 25.32
CA PHE A 118 3.50 -4.36 24.10
C PHE A 118 3.75 -5.78 23.60
N LYS A 119 4.43 -6.63 24.38
CA LYS A 119 4.81 -7.99 23.96
C LYS A 119 3.63 -8.79 23.41
N LYS A 120 2.53 -8.89 24.16
CA LYS A 120 1.33 -9.65 23.74
C LYS A 120 0.67 -9.07 22.48
N PRO A 121 0.43 -7.74 22.37
CA PRO A 121 0.03 -7.13 21.11
C PRO A 121 0.93 -7.48 19.92
N ILE A 122 2.25 -7.41 20.08
CA ILE A 122 3.21 -7.73 19.01
C ILE A 122 3.13 -9.22 18.62
N GLU A 123 3.03 -10.13 19.60
CA GLU A 123 2.84 -11.57 19.36
C GLU A 123 1.53 -11.85 18.60
N ARG A 124 0.44 -11.16 18.93
CA ARG A 124 -0.85 -11.26 18.20
C ARG A 124 -0.73 -10.79 16.75
N ILE A 125 0.01 -9.70 16.51
CA ILE A 125 0.27 -9.20 15.15
C ILE A 125 1.04 -10.25 14.34
N ALA A 126 2.14 -10.76 14.89
CA ALA A 126 2.93 -11.80 14.24
C ALA A 126 2.10 -13.05 13.94
N GLN A 127 1.24 -13.47 14.88
CA GLN A 127 0.32 -14.59 14.67
C GLN A 127 -0.62 -14.36 13.50
N GLY A 128 -1.23 -13.17 13.38
CA GLY A 128 -2.11 -12.83 12.26
C GLY A 128 -1.35 -12.84 10.92
N VAL A 129 -0.15 -12.28 10.89
CA VAL A 129 0.69 -12.24 9.68
C VAL A 129 1.08 -13.64 9.21
N ILE A 130 1.46 -14.56 10.11
CA ILE A 130 1.83 -15.94 9.75
C ILE A 130 0.69 -16.68 9.02
N GLN A 131 -0.57 -16.36 9.34
CA GLN A 131 -1.74 -17.02 8.73
C GLN A 131 -2.02 -16.54 7.30
N GLU A 132 -1.60 -15.32 6.95
CA GLU A 132 -2.01 -14.65 5.71
C GLU A 132 -0.87 -14.37 4.73
N ALA A 133 0.37 -14.23 5.23
CA ALA A 133 1.52 -13.80 4.43
C ALA A 133 2.20 -14.96 3.70
N LYS A 134 2.86 -14.66 2.57
CA LYS A 134 3.81 -15.59 1.96
C LYS A 134 5.03 -15.74 2.88
N SER A 135 5.70 -16.88 2.83
CA SER A 135 6.78 -17.23 3.78
C SER A 135 7.94 -16.23 3.81
N ASP A 136 8.27 -15.63 2.67
CA ASP A 136 9.33 -14.62 2.50
C ASP A 136 8.91 -13.22 2.95
N GLU A 137 7.62 -12.99 3.22
CA GLU A 137 7.07 -11.69 3.59
C GLU A 137 6.85 -11.51 5.09
N ILE A 138 6.88 -12.60 5.86
CA ILE A 138 6.45 -12.64 7.26
C ILE A 138 7.14 -11.57 8.11
N LEU A 139 8.47 -11.41 7.97
CA LEU A 139 9.24 -10.47 8.79
C LEU A 139 8.87 -9.01 8.51
N TRP A 140 8.87 -8.59 7.24
CA TRP A 140 8.59 -7.20 6.89
C TRP A 140 7.11 -6.86 7.06
N LYS A 141 6.18 -7.79 6.79
CA LYS A 141 4.75 -7.58 7.07
C LYS A 141 4.45 -7.47 8.56
N THR A 142 5.15 -8.24 9.40
CA THR A 142 5.05 -8.08 10.86
C THR A 142 5.55 -6.70 11.29
N ALA A 143 6.70 -6.26 10.78
CA ALA A 143 7.24 -4.93 11.09
C ALA A 143 6.31 -3.79 10.61
N GLU A 144 5.75 -3.92 9.40
CA GLU A 144 4.81 -2.98 8.80
C GLU A 144 3.50 -2.89 9.59
N GLU A 145 2.92 -4.03 9.98
CA GLU A 145 1.68 -4.00 10.78
C GLU A 145 1.95 -3.45 12.18
N CYS A 146 3.10 -3.76 12.80
CA CYS A 146 3.50 -3.09 14.04
C CYS A 146 3.62 -1.57 13.87
N TYR A 147 4.21 -1.11 12.76
CA TYR A 147 4.25 0.31 12.41
C TYR A 147 2.83 0.91 12.30
N HIS A 148 1.93 0.25 11.56
CA HIS A 148 0.56 0.74 11.39
C HIS A 148 -0.20 0.80 12.72
N GLN A 149 -0.05 -0.20 13.57
CA GLN A 149 -0.65 -0.24 14.91
C GLN A 149 -0.06 0.82 15.85
N ALA A 150 1.20 1.22 15.65
CA ALA A 150 1.84 2.27 16.43
C ALA A 150 1.37 3.68 16.03
N VAL A 151 1.05 3.90 14.75
CA VAL A 151 0.66 5.21 14.21
C VAL A 151 -0.85 5.44 14.25
N ARG A 152 -1.67 4.41 14.06
CA ARG A 152 -3.15 4.55 14.02
C ARG A 152 -3.69 4.91 15.41
N PRO A 153 -4.61 5.88 15.55
CA PRO A 153 -5.22 6.22 16.84
C PRO A 153 -5.93 5.03 17.50
N SER A 154 -6.54 4.16 16.69
CA SER A 154 -7.21 2.94 17.13
C SER A 154 -6.27 1.75 17.30
N GLY A 155 -4.97 1.88 17.03
CA GLY A 155 -4.03 0.76 17.06
C GLY A 155 -3.70 0.27 18.47
N ASP A 156 -3.34 -1.00 18.59
CA ASP A 156 -2.98 -1.66 19.85
C ASP A 156 -1.57 -1.30 20.34
N LEU A 157 -0.71 -0.83 19.44
CA LEU A 157 0.65 -0.36 19.75
C LEU A 157 0.74 1.18 19.87
N ASN A 158 -0.40 1.86 19.82
CA ASN A 158 -0.46 3.31 19.92
C ASN A 158 -0.15 3.77 21.35
N LEU A 159 0.86 4.62 21.49
CA LEU A 159 1.36 5.07 22.79
C LEU A 159 0.38 6.02 23.52
N GLU A 160 -0.47 6.75 22.79
CA GLU A 160 -1.43 7.71 23.37
C GLU A 160 -2.54 7.02 24.15
N LYS A 161 -2.95 5.81 23.75
CA LYS A 161 -3.89 4.99 24.53
C LYS A 161 -3.36 4.61 25.91
N HIS A 162 -2.05 4.73 26.14
CA HIS A 162 -1.39 4.27 27.35
C HIS A 162 -0.78 5.39 28.19
N LEU A 163 -0.39 6.49 27.57
CA LEU A 163 0.05 7.68 28.30
C LEU A 163 -1.17 8.43 28.83
N ALA A 164 -1.70 7.98 29.97
CA ALA A 164 -2.70 8.73 30.72
C ALA A 164 -2.13 10.11 31.15
N ILE A 165 -2.55 11.17 30.46
CA ILE A 165 -2.62 12.60 30.85
C ILE A 165 -1.34 13.31 31.36
N ILE A 166 -0.23 12.65 31.72
CA ILE A 166 0.85 13.33 32.45
C ILE A 166 2.16 13.33 31.63
N VAL A 167 2.47 14.53 31.10
CA VAL A 167 3.67 14.98 30.35
C VAL A 167 3.59 14.89 28.80
N LEU A 168 2.77 15.77 28.20
CA LEU A 168 2.62 15.98 26.75
C LEU A 168 3.95 16.14 25.98
N LEU A 169 4.95 16.85 26.52
CA LEU A 169 6.20 17.11 25.79
C LEU A 169 7.16 15.90 25.76
N GLN A 170 7.19 15.08 26.81
CA GLN A 170 7.94 13.81 26.78
C GLN A 170 7.19 12.72 26.02
N SER A 171 5.88 12.90 25.79
CA SER A 171 5.04 11.91 25.09
C SER A 171 5.25 11.93 23.58
N GLU A 172 5.39 13.11 22.96
CA GLU A 172 5.56 13.24 21.52
C GLU A 172 6.93 12.74 21.04
N GLU A 173 8.01 13.06 21.77
CA GLU A 173 9.34 12.54 21.46
C GLU A 173 9.41 11.02 21.61
N LYS A 174 8.82 10.46 22.68
CA LYS A 174 8.73 9.01 22.86
C LYS A 174 7.89 8.33 21.79
N LYS A 175 6.81 8.97 21.34
CA LYS A 175 5.95 8.49 20.26
C LYS A 175 6.70 8.50 18.93
N ASP A 176 7.37 9.60 18.59
CA ASP A 176 8.19 9.71 17.38
C ASP A 176 9.29 8.65 17.37
N ASN A 177 9.99 8.47 18.49
CA ASN A 177 11.02 7.45 18.60
C ASN A 177 10.46 6.02 18.53
N TRP A 178 9.25 5.76 19.07
CA TRP A 178 8.56 4.48 18.93
C TRP A 178 8.19 4.18 17.47
N VAL A 179 7.71 5.18 16.75
CA VAL A 179 7.42 5.06 15.31
C VAL A 179 8.72 4.87 14.51
N LYS A 180 9.79 5.61 14.82
CA LYS A 180 11.12 5.46 14.20
C LYS A 180 11.69 4.05 14.41
N PHE A 181 11.52 3.46 15.59
CA PHE A 181 11.93 2.08 15.87
C PHE A 181 11.29 1.08 14.89
N TRP A 182 9.99 1.20 14.64
CA TRP A 182 9.30 0.32 13.69
C TRP A 182 9.66 0.62 12.23
N ILE A 183 9.85 1.88 11.86
CA ILE A 183 10.39 2.25 10.54
C ILE A 183 11.76 1.61 10.32
N GLN A 184 12.65 1.68 11.31
CA GLN A 184 13.97 1.08 11.23
C GLN A 184 13.90 -0.44 11.14
N SER A 185 13.02 -1.06 11.94
CA SER A 185 12.78 -2.51 11.90
C SER A 185 12.33 -2.94 10.51
N LEU A 186 11.37 -2.20 9.93
CA LEU A 186 10.83 -2.45 8.60
C LEU A 186 11.92 -2.34 7.54
N CYS A 187 12.67 -1.23 7.48
CA CYS A 187 13.71 -1.01 6.46
C CYS A 187 14.81 -2.09 6.48
N ASN A 188 15.09 -2.63 7.67
CA ASN A 188 16.11 -3.64 7.87
C ASN A 188 15.60 -5.08 7.61
N CYS A 189 14.29 -5.29 7.48
CA CYS A 189 13.75 -6.60 7.10
C CYS A 189 14.15 -6.98 5.66
N PRO A 190 14.46 -8.25 5.38
CA PRO A 190 14.65 -8.71 4.00
C PRO A 190 13.37 -8.52 3.16
N GLY A 191 13.51 -8.11 1.90
CA GLY A 191 12.38 -7.90 0.98
C GLY A 191 11.46 -6.73 1.34
N SER A 192 11.81 -5.93 2.35
CA SER A 192 11.04 -4.76 2.76
C SER A 192 11.00 -3.68 1.68
N PRO A 193 9.98 -2.81 1.70
CA PRO A 193 10.01 -1.60 0.90
C PRO A 193 11.16 -0.67 1.29
N THR A 194 11.59 0.15 0.33
CA THR A 194 12.53 1.26 0.54
C THR A 194 11.74 2.53 0.84
N LEU A 195 12.02 3.17 1.98
CA LEU A 195 11.33 4.37 2.43
C LEU A 195 12.23 5.60 2.24
N PHE A 196 11.64 6.73 1.83
CA PHE A 196 12.27 8.05 1.89
C PHE A 196 12.46 8.47 3.36
N ARG A 197 13.71 8.50 3.81
CA ARG A 197 14.08 8.84 5.19
C ARG A 197 15.13 9.96 5.18
N PRO A 198 14.70 11.23 5.11
CA PRO A 198 15.63 12.31 5.42
C PRO A 198 16.17 12.06 6.83
N GLU A 199 17.50 11.97 6.99
CA GLU A 199 18.11 11.87 8.32
C GLU A 199 17.60 13.00 9.23
N ASP A 200 17.60 12.75 10.55
CA ASP A 200 16.99 13.61 11.55
C ASP A 200 17.17 15.09 11.20
N ALA A 201 16.04 15.83 11.24
CA ALA A 201 15.88 17.25 10.92
C ALA A 201 16.84 18.22 11.64
N CYS A 202 17.80 17.70 12.40
CA CYS A 202 18.90 18.39 13.06
C CYS A 202 20.10 18.70 12.14
N ALA A 203 20.29 17.99 11.02
CA ALA A 203 21.40 18.30 10.10
C ALA A 203 21.13 19.51 9.19
N PHE A 204 19.86 19.91 9.07
CA PHE A 204 19.46 20.99 8.19
C PHE A 204 18.35 21.79 8.86
N GLY A 205 18.69 22.93 9.46
CA GLY A 205 17.75 23.86 10.08
C GLY A 205 16.75 24.54 9.12
N ASP A 206 16.48 23.93 7.97
CA ASP A 206 15.60 24.41 6.91
C ASP A 206 14.26 23.66 7.02
N SER A 207 13.18 24.36 7.38
CA SER A 207 11.87 23.74 7.58
C SER A 207 11.33 23.13 6.28
N ALA A 208 11.82 23.61 5.14
CA ALA A 208 11.59 23.11 3.79
C ALA A 208 11.94 21.62 3.58
N LYS A 209 12.75 21.01 4.46
CA LYS A 209 13.15 19.58 4.38
C LYS A 209 12.28 18.63 5.19
N ARG A 210 11.27 19.13 5.92
CA ARG A 210 10.29 18.24 6.57
C ARG A 210 9.37 17.63 5.52
N PRO A 211 9.08 16.32 5.59
CA PRO A 211 8.12 15.72 4.69
C PRO A 211 6.74 16.39 4.85
N PRO A 212 5.97 16.57 3.76
CA PRO A 212 4.62 17.11 3.83
C PRO A 212 3.76 16.35 4.84
N LYS A 213 3.02 17.10 5.68
CA LYS A 213 2.14 16.50 6.70
C LYS A 213 0.96 15.74 6.10
N HIS A 214 0.52 16.15 4.91
CA HIS A 214 -0.63 15.57 4.22
C HIS A 214 -0.14 14.79 3.00
N MET A 215 -0.53 13.52 2.97
CA MET A 215 -0.36 12.64 1.81
C MET A 215 -1.73 12.54 1.13
N THR A 216 -1.76 12.69 -0.19
CA THR A 216 -2.98 12.41 -0.96
C THR A 216 -3.41 10.96 -0.73
N ARG A 217 -4.73 10.70 -0.70
CA ARG A 217 -5.26 9.35 -0.43
C ARG A 217 -4.92 8.36 -1.54
N TYR A 218 -4.96 8.79 -2.79
CA TYR A 218 -4.82 7.93 -3.95
C TYR A 218 -3.71 8.43 -4.87
N LEU A 219 -2.93 7.49 -5.38
CA LEU A 219 -1.93 7.72 -6.41
C LEU A 219 -2.18 6.76 -7.57
N PHE A 220 -1.86 7.21 -8.77
CA PHE A 220 -2.17 6.54 -10.02
C PHE A 220 -0.92 6.42 -10.90
N ARG A 221 -0.81 5.31 -11.63
CA ARG A 221 0.27 5.09 -12.60
C ARG A 221 -0.30 4.35 -13.81
N ALA A 222 -0.14 4.92 -15.01
CA ALA A 222 -0.43 4.21 -16.25
C ALA A 222 0.81 3.42 -16.71
N TYR A 223 0.59 2.20 -17.19
CA TYR A 223 1.64 1.35 -17.73
C TYR A 223 1.12 0.40 -18.80
N ASP A 224 2.03 -0.09 -19.64
CA ASP A 224 1.80 -1.09 -20.67
C ASP A 224 3.03 -2.01 -20.76
N ALA A 225 3.06 -2.92 -21.74
CA ALA A 225 4.17 -3.84 -21.94
C ALA A 225 5.51 -3.15 -22.30
N ASN A 226 5.48 -1.88 -22.72
CA ASN A 226 6.67 -1.08 -23.03
C ASN A 226 7.09 -0.19 -21.85
N SER A 227 6.34 -0.17 -20.74
CA SER A 227 6.77 0.51 -19.53
C SER A 227 7.96 -0.20 -18.91
N THR A 228 8.99 0.58 -18.55
CA THR A 228 10.18 0.07 -17.88
C THR A 228 9.91 -0.37 -16.45
N GLY A 229 10.79 -1.21 -15.92
CA GLY A 229 10.69 -1.74 -14.56
C GLY A 229 9.65 -2.86 -14.47
N ARG A 230 9.40 -3.30 -13.24
CA ARG A 230 8.41 -4.34 -12.96
C ARG A 230 7.06 -3.66 -12.71
N ASN A 231 6.04 -4.02 -13.49
CA ASN A 231 4.69 -3.50 -13.35
C ASN A 231 3.70 -4.68 -13.42
N ASP A 232 3.40 -5.32 -12.30
CA ASP A 232 2.47 -6.46 -12.21
C ASP A 232 1.45 -6.30 -11.09
N GLU A 233 0.61 -7.31 -10.86
CA GLU A 233 -0.48 -7.27 -9.86
C GLU A 233 0.01 -7.30 -8.40
N GLU A 234 1.25 -7.74 -8.17
CA GLU A 234 1.82 -7.88 -6.82
C GLU A 234 2.75 -6.72 -6.47
N VAL A 235 3.53 -6.25 -7.46
CA VAL A 235 4.67 -5.37 -7.26
C VAL A 235 4.82 -4.34 -8.38
N MET A 236 5.09 -3.10 -7.98
CA MET A 236 5.60 -2.03 -8.83
C MET A 236 7.03 -1.70 -8.44
N ALA A 237 7.97 -1.71 -9.39
CA ALA A 237 9.36 -1.43 -9.09
C ALA A 237 10.12 -0.82 -10.27
N SER A 238 11.18 -0.08 -9.94
CA SER A 238 12.03 0.56 -10.95
C SER A 238 12.83 -0.47 -11.75
N ILE A 239 13.48 -0.02 -12.83
CA ILE A 239 14.37 -0.85 -13.64
C ILE A 239 15.57 -1.40 -12.85
N SER A 240 16.06 -0.67 -11.84
CA SER A 240 17.17 -1.14 -11.00
C SER A 240 16.82 -2.48 -10.34
N SER A 241 15.57 -2.69 -9.92
CA SER A 241 15.13 -3.94 -9.31
C SER A 241 15.26 -5.20 -10.20
N GLN A 242 15.38 -5.05 -11.52
CA GLN A 242 15.49 -6.16 -12.46
C GLN A 242 16.93 -6.64 -12.70
N HIS A 243 17.93 -5.80 -12.37
CA HIS A 243 19.32 -6.01 -12.77
C HIS A 243 20.32 -5.95 -11.61
N ASP A 244 19.84 -5.81 -10.38
CA ASP A 244 20.64 -5.34 -9.26
C ASP A 244 21.15 -6.48 -8.35
N GLU A 245 22.35 -6.98 -8.67
CA GLU A 245 23.11 -7.89 -7.79
C GLU A 245 23.60 -7.20 -6.50
N ALA A 246 23.60 -5.86 -6.45
CA ALA A 246 24.21 -5.05 -5.41
C ALA A 246 23.20 -4.40 -4.43
N ASN A 247 21.91 -4.71 -4.55
CA ASN A 247 20.83 -4.19 -3.70
C ASN A 247 20.66 -2.65 -3.67
N HIS A 248 21.09 -1.93 -4.71
CA HIS A 248 20.78 -0.51 -4.93
C HIS A 248 19.28 -0.17 -4.83
N HIS A 249 18.38 -1.09 -5.18
CA HIS A 249 16.94 -0.87 -5.01
C HIS A 249 16.52 -0.67 -3.54
N ARG A 250 17.37 -1.05 -2.58
CA ARG A 250 17.19 -0.87 -1.13
C ARG A 250 17.88 0.37 -0.58
N THR A 251 18.67 1.06 -1.38
CA THR A 251 19.33 2.30 -0.97
C THR A 251 18.32 3.44 -1.03
N ASP A 252 18.09 4.10 0.10
CA ASP A 252 17.30 5.33 0.16
C ASP A 252 18.10 6.47 -0.47
N ILE A 253 17.46 7.27 -1.33
CA ILE A 253 18.04 8.46 -1.97
C ILE A 253 18.69 9.42 -0.96
N PHE A 254 18.18 9.51 0.28
CA PHE A 254 18.76 10.34 1.32
C PHE A 254 20.04 9.76 1.96
N SER A 255 20.32 8.48 1.73
CA SER A 255 21.55 7.80 2.17
C SER A 255 22.63 7.78 1.09
N MET A 256 22.33 8.30 -0.12
CA MET A 256 23.27 8.42 -1.23
C MET A 256 24.13 9.68 -1.10
N ASP A 257 25.19 9.77 -1.91
CA ASP A 257 25.89 11.04 -2.09
C ASP A 257 24.91 12.11 -2.60
N TYR A 258 25.04 13.34 -2.08
CA TYR A 258 24.10 14.41 -2.33
C TYR A 258 24.04 14.81 -3.81
N GLN A 259 25.16 14.73 -4.52
CA GLN A 259 25.24 15.00 -5.95
C GLN A 259 24.60 13.85 -6.76
N GLU A 260 24.95 12.61 -6.44
CA GLU A 260 24.40 11.42 -7.09
C GLU A 260 22.87 11.34 -6.95
N ALA A 261 22.34 11.66 -5.77
CA ALA A 261 20.91 11.74 -5.51
C ALA A 261 20.20 12.78 -6.39
N SER A 262 20.80 13.97 -6.52
CA SER A 262 20.26 15.06 -7.34
C SER A 262 20.27 14.71 -8.83
N GLU A 263 21.37 14.10 -9.31
CA GLU A 263 21.50 13.65 -10.69
C GLU A 263 20.50 12.54 -11.02
N MET A 264 20.31 11.56 -10.14
CA MET A 264 19.31 10.50 -10.30
C MET A 264 17.90 11.09 -10.40
N LEU A 265 17.56 12.06 -9.53
CA LEU A 265 16.27 12.73 -9.54
C LEU A 265 16.05 13.54 -10.82
N HIS A 266 17.06 14.32 -11.25
CA HIS A 266 17.00 15.07 -12.51
C HIS A 266 16.80 14.13 -13.70
N GLN A 267 17.57 13.05 -13.79
CA GLN A 267 17.48 12.10 -14.89
C GLN A 267 16.12 11.39 -14.94
N HIS A 268 15.58 11.02 -13.78
CA HIS A 268 14.26 10.39 -13.67
C HIS A 268 13.15 11.32 -14.20
N LEU A 269 13.18 12.60 -13.82
CA LEU A 269 12.13 13.57 -14.16
C LEU A 269 12.29 14.21 -15.55
N HIS A 270 13.53 14.41 -16.04
CA HIS A 270 13.79 15.14 -17.29
C HIS A 270 13.83 14.24 -18.53
N LYS A 271 14.55 13.12 -18.46
CA LYS A 271 15.02 12.41 -19.67
C LYS A 271 14.17 11.24 -20.13
N GLY A 272 12.98 11.06 -19.55
CA GLY A 272 11.99 10.04 -19.95
C GLY A 272 12.58 8.82 -20.66
N LEU A 273 13.01 7.82 -19.91
CA LEU A 273 13.37 6.48 -20.42
C LEU A 273 14.52 6.38 -21.46
N SER A 274 15.22 7.47 -21.82
CA SER A 274 16.39 7.46 -22.71
C SER A 274 17.72 7.97 -22.09
N GLY A 275 18.36 7.17 -21.23
CA GLY A 275 19.74 7.36 -20.75
C GLY A 275 20.12 6.47 -19.55
N THR A 276 21.06 5.52 -19.77
CA THR A 276 21.81 4.67 -18.79
C THR A 276 21.19 4.45 -17.40
N TRP A 277 20.59 3.26 -17.24
CA TRP A 277 19.44 3.00 -16.37
C TRP A 277 19.68 2.16 -15.11
N VAL A 278 20.90 1.71 -14.83
CA VAL A 278 21.09 0.57 -13.91
C VAL A 278 20.85 0.94 -12.43
N THR A 279 21.03 2.21 -12.06
CA THR A 279 20.96 2.67 -10.66
C THR A 279 19.69 3.44 -10.30
N ASN A 280 18.79 3.70 -11.25
CA ASN A 280 17.55 4.44 -10.96
C ASN A 280 16.59 3.58 -10.13
N ASN A 281 16.46 3.91 -8.85
CA ASN A 281 15.61 3.20 -7.89
C ASN A 281 14.17 3.79 -7.80
N LEU A 282 13.82 4.77 -8.64
CA LEU A 282 12.58 5.55 -8.52
C LEU A 282 11.46 5.05 -9.45
N VAL A 283 10.22 5.23 -9.00
CA VAL A 283 8.99 4.94 -9.78
C VAL A 283 8.03 6.12 -9.67
N SER A 284 7.63 6.68 -10.81
CA SER A 284 6.63 7.75 -10.93
C SER A 284 5.21 7.31 -10.64
N TRP A 285 4.49 8.18 -9.92
CA TRP A 285 3.08 8.15 -9.60
C TRP A 285 2.50 9.56 -9.77
N SER A 286 1.19 9.66 -9.96
CA SER A 286 0.48 10.93 -10.00
C SER A 286 -0.73 10.91 -9.07
N SER A 287 -0.98 11.99 -8.34
CA SER A 287 -2.21 12.20 -7.59
C SER A 287 -3.40 12.55 -8.49
N SER A 288 -3.14 12.94 -9.75
CA SER A 288 -4.17 13.34 -10.72
C SER A 288 -4.56 12.19 -11.64
N LEU A 289 -5.75 11.64 -11.42
CA LEU A 289 -6.32 10.67 -12.36
C LEU A 289 -6.63 11.30 -13.73
N ILE A 290 -6.99 12.59 -13.79
CA ILE A 290 -7.16 13.32 -15.07
C ILE A 290 -5.87 13.24 -15.90
N PHE A 291 -4.74 13.57 -15.27
CA PHE A 291 -3.44 13.56 -15.92
C PHE A 291 -3.05 12.16 -16.39
N VAL A 292 -3.28 11.13 -15.56
CA VAL A 292 -2.99 9.73 -15.90
C VAL A 292 -3.87 9.21 -17.03
N ILE A 293 -5.16 9.57 -17.06
CA ILE A 293 -6.06 9.23 -18.19
C ILE A 293 -5.56 9.89 -19.48
N GLN A 294 -5.13 11.16 -19.44
CA GLN A 294 -4.58 11.82 -20.63
C GLN A 294 -3.27 11.19 -21.10
N TYR A 295 -2.40 10.80 -20.17
CA TYR A 295 -1.19 10.07 -20.51
C TYR A 295 -1.50 8.72 -21.15
N ALA A 296 -2.48 7.98 -20.61
CA ALA A 296 -2.94 6.71 -21.17
C ALA A 296 -3.55 6.92 -22.57
N ASN A 297 -4.37 7.94 -22.78
CA ASN A 297 -4.92 8.31 -24.09
C ASN A 297 -3.82 8.65 -25.11
N TRP A 298 -2.79 9.41 -24.71
CA TRP A 298 -1.65 9.73 -25.56
C TRP A 298 -0.87 8.48 -25.96
N ARG A 299 -0.57 7.60 -25.00
CA ARG A 299 0.08 6.30 -25.27
C ARG A 299 -0.76 5.46 -26.24
N PHE A 300 -2.08 5.42 -26.04
CA PHE A 300 -3.00 4.68 -26.92
C PHE A 300 -2.95 5.19 -28.36
N CYS A 301 -2.88 6.51 -28.54
CA CYS A 301 -2.84 7.14 -29.86
C CYS A 301 -1.48 7.03 -30.55
N ASN A 302 -0.40 6.72 -29.83
CA ASN A 302 0.97 6.79 -30.35
C ASN A 302 1.45 5.40 -30.76
N SER A 303 1.78 5.25 -32.05
CA SER A 303 2.17 3.98 -32.68
C SER A 303 3.44 3.34 -32.13
N TRP A 304 4.26 4.07 -31.37
CA TRP A 304 5.42 3.51 -30.67
C TRP A 304 5.03 2.64 -29.47
N PHE A 305 3.81 2.79 -28.96
CA PHE A 305 3.27 1.93 -27.92
C PHE A 305 2.36 0.85 -28.53
N SER A 306 2.31 -0.34 -27.93
CA SER A 306 1.60 -1.46 -28.55
C SER A 306 0.10 -1.19 -28.57
N GLN A 307 -0.49 -0.97 -29.75
CA GLN A 307 -1.94 -0.88 -29.92
C GLN A 307 -2.69 -2.18 -29.54
N GLN A 308 -1.96 -3.29 -29.39
CA GLN A 308 -2.52 -4.62 -29.10
C GLN A 308 -2.73 -4.91 -27.61
N ASN A 309 -2.06 -4.19 -26.70
CA ASN A 309 -2.24 -4.38 -25.25
C ASN A 309 -2.98 -3.19 -24.66
N ASP A 310 -4.00 -3.47 -23.86
CA ASP A 310 -4.75 -2.44 -23.15
C ASP A 310 -3.85 -1.73 -22.14
N ILE A 311 -3.92 -0.39 -22.10
CA ILE A 311 -3.10 0.41 -21.19
C ILE A 311 -3.70 0.28 -19.80
N SER A 312 -2.92 -0.21 -18.87
CA SER A 312 -3.33 -0.41 -17.49
C SER A 312 -3.11 0.86 -16.68
N ILE A 313 -4.02 1.14 -15.74
CA ILE A 313 -3.90 2.18 -14.74
C ILE A 313 -3.96 1.48 -13.38
N CYS A 314 -2.87 1.55 -12.62
CA CYS A 314 -2.82 1.09 -11.24
C CYS A 314 -3.14 2.26 -10.32
N ALA A 315 -4.08 2.06 -9.40
CA ALA A 315 -4.42 2.98 -8.34
C ALA A 315 -4.04 2.37 -6.99
N VAL A 316 -3.34 3.13 -6.14
CA VAL A 316 -2.95 2.70 -4.78
C VAL A 316 -3.60 3.58 -3.73
N ASP A 317 -3.99 2.98 -2.60
CA ASP A 317 -4.42 3.70 -1.40
C ASP A 317 -3.23 3.95 -0.48
N THR A 318 -2.71 5.18 -0.46
CA THR A 318 -1.49 5.55 0.28
C THR A 318 -1.59 5.34 1.79
N SER A 319 -2.80 5.27 2.35
CA SER A 319 -3.00 5.01 3.78
C SER A 319 -2.68 3.57 4.21
N LYS A 320 -2.62 2.66 3.23
CA LYS A 320 -2.24 1.25 3.42
C LYS A 320 -0.72 1.05 3.32
N PHE A 321 0.05 2.13 3.23
CA PHE A 321 1.51 2.09 3.14
C PHE A 321 2.15 2.85 4.30
N PRO A 322 3.36 2.47 4.72
CA PRO A 322 4.13 3.23 5.68
C PRO A 322 4.41 4.67 5.22
N ARG A 323 4.49 5.62 6.16
CA ARG A 323 4.98 6.97 5.83
C ARG A 323 6.39 6.87 5.29
N GLY A 324 6.67 7.68 4.26
CA GLY A 324 7.93 7.64 3.53
C GLY A 324 7.93 6.65 2.37
N GLN A 325 6.85 5.89 2.11
CA GLN A 325 6.80 5.05 0.90
C GLN A 325 6.71 5.87 -0.40
N PHE A 326 6.07 7.04 -0.30
CA PHE A 326 5.89 7.99 -1.39
C PHE A 326 6.42 9.36 -0.98
N ALA A 327 6.95 10.11 -1.95
CA ALA A 327 7.42 11.48 -1.76
C ALA A 327 7.08 12.35 -2.98
N LYS A 328 6.62 13.58 -2.73
CA LYS A 328 6.29 14.54 -3.81
C LYS A 328 7.56 14.98 -4.53
N ASP A 329 7.54 15.03 -5.86
CA ASP A 329 8.72 15.36 -6.67
C ASP A 329 9.32 16.74 -6.32
N LYS A 330 8.47 17.77 -6.20
CA LYS A 330 8.88 19.14 -5.85
C LYS A 330 9.54 19.20 -4.46
N TRP A 331 9.09 18.36 -3.52
CA TRP A 331 9.70 18.28 -2.20
C TRP A 331 11.09 17.65 -2.26
N LEU A 332 11.25 16.57 -3.04
CA LEU A 332 12.56 15.95 -3.27
C LEU A 332 13.53 16.91 -3.99
N LEU A 333 13.07 17.61 -5.03
CA LEU A 333 13.88 18.60 -5.76
C LEU A 333 14.38 19.71 -4.83
N ASN A 334 13.54 20.16 -3.89
CA ASN A 334 13.92 21.15 -2.89
C ASN A 334 14.94 20.61 -1.86
N CYS A 335 14.85 19.33 -1.52
CA CYS A 335 15.81 18.69 -0.61
C CYS A 335 17.22 18.65 -1.20
N PHE A 336 17.33 18.47 -2.53
CA PHE A 336 18.58 18.42 -3.29
C PHE A 336 18.92 19.73 -4.05
N LYS A 337 18.32 20.86 -3.65
CA LYS A 337 18.43 22.15 -4.36
C LYS A 337 19.85 22.72 -4.44
N HIS A 338 20.75 22.33 -3.53
CA HIS A 338 22.11 22.88 -3.45
C HIS A 338 23.16 22.05 -4.17
N ALA A 339 22.76 21.01 -4.91
CA ALA A 339 23.70 20.19 -5.66
C ALA A 339 24.35 21.02 -6.78
N GLU A 340 25.60 20.70 -7.10
CA GLU A 340 26.35 21.35 -8.18
C GLU A 340 25.86 20.80 -9.53
N LEU A 341 24.74 21.35 -9.99
CA LEU A 341 24.12 20.98 -11.25
C LEU A 341 24.60 21.88 -12.39
N SER A 342 24.64 21.34 -13.61
CA SER A 342 24.87 22.11 -14.83
C SER A 342 23.76 23.15 -15.04
N ASP A 343 24.03 24.20 -15.83
CA ASP A 343 23.04 25.22 -16.16
C ASP A 343 21.76 24.65 -16.79
N GLN A 344 21.87 23.55 -17.53
CA GLN A 344 20.72 22.86 -18.11
C GLN A 344 19.85 22.20 -17.04
N GLU A 345 20.48 21.53 -16.08
CA GLU A 345 19.80 20.85 -14.97
C GLU A 345 19.14 21.85 -14.03
N ASN A 346 19.80 22.97 -13.75
CA ASN A 346 19.22 24.07 -12.98
C ASN A 346 17.98 24.67 -13.69
N ARG A 347 18.08 24.94 -15.01
CA ARG A 347 16.93 25.42 -15.80
C ARG A 347 15.75 24.45 -15.77
N PHE A 348 16.01 23.14 -15.87
CA PHE A 348 14.95 22.13 -15.77
C PHE A 348 14.30 22.12 -14.39
N ARG A 349 15.10 22.16 -13.32
CA ARG A 349 14.58 22.20 -11.95
C ARG A 349 13.71 23.44 -11.73
N ASP A 350 14.17 24.60 -12.18
CA ASP A 350 13.43 25.85 -12.07
C ASP A 350 12.13 25.81 -12.88
N LEU A 351 12.18 25.26 -14.10
CA LEU A 351 10.98 25.01 -14.90
C LEU A 351 10.00 24.15 -14.11
N ARG A 352 10.44 23.02 -13.56
CA ARG A 352 9.60 22.03 -12.89
C ARG A 352 8.97 22.55 -11.60
N LEU A 353 9.73 23.30 -10.80
CA LEU A 353 9.22 23.92 -9.58
C LEU A 353 8.14 24.96 -9.90
N ASN A 354 8.32 25.72 -10.98
CA ASN A 354 7.42 26.78 -11.44
C ASN A 354 6.39 26.33 -12.50
N GLU A 355 6.32 25.04 -12.83
CA GLU A 355 5.52 24.54 -13.94
C GLU A 355 4.02 24.59 -13.64
N ASP A 356 3.26 25.25 -14.52
CA ASP A 356 1.80 25.39 -14.42
C ASP A 356 1.02 24.09 -14.67
N HIS A 357 1.65 23.07 -15.26
CA HIS A 357 0.95 21.84 -15.67
C HIS A 357 0.53 20.96 -14.49
N ASN A 358 1.04 21.24 -13.28
CA ASN A 358 0.85 20.50 -12.03
C ASN A 358 0.29 19.09 -12.23
N ASN A 359 1.17 18.14 -12.47
CA ASN A 359 0.79 16.76 -12.71
C ASN A 359 0.61 15.95 -11.41
N GLY A 360 0.79 16.58 -10.25
CA GLY A 360 0.67 15.90 -8.96
C GLY A 360 1.66 14.75 -8.81
N GLU A 361 2.90 14.89 -9.28
CA GLU A 361 3.88 13.81 -9.30
C GLU A 361 4.36 13.41 -7.89
N TYR A 362 4.37 12.10 -7.64
CA TYR A 362 4.95 11.45 -6.48
C TYR A 362 5.90 10.35 -6.95
N LEU A 363 6.94 10.07 -6.17
CA LEU A 363 7.90 9.01 -6.42
C LEU A 363 7.80 7.96 -5.31
N SER A 364 8.01 6.69 -5.65
CA SER A 364 8.35 5.61 -4.71
C SER A 364 9.75 5.07 -4.99
N GLN A 365 10.39 4.41 -4.03
CA GLN A 365 11.71 3.79 -4.21
C GLN A 365 11.65 2.26 -4.15
N GLY A 366 12.51 1.59 -4.91
CA GLY A 366 12.69 0.15 -4.86
C GLY A 366 11.43 -0.63 -5.20
N PHE A 367 11.13 -1.65 -4.38
CA PHE A 367 9.92 -2.45 -4.49
C PHE A 367 8.75 -1.79 -3.75
N LEU A 368 7.65 -1.56 -4.47
CA LEU A 368 6.36 -1.24 -3.89
C LEU A 368 5.44 -2.45 -3.96
N HIS A 369 5.17 -3.07 -2.81
CA HIS A 369 4.26 -4.21 -2.68
C HIS A 369 2.81 -3.72 -2.69
N ILE A 370 2.09 -3.96 -3.79
CA ILE A 370 0.75 -3.40 -4.02
C ILE A 370 -0.39 -4.39 -3.83
N SER A 371 -0.09 -5.70 -3.66
CA SER A 371 -1.10 -6.73 -3.44
C SER A 371 -2.07 -6.38 -2.29
N LYS A 372 -3.39 -6.49 -2.56
CA LYS A 372 -4.51 -6.12 -1.67
C LYS A 372 -4.58 -4.63 -1.26
N ARG A 373 -3.71 -3.79 -1.80
CA ARG A 373 -3.60 -2.35 -1.49
C ARG A 373 -3.75 -1.45 -2.71
N SER A 374 -3.78 -2.05 -3.89
CA SER A 374 -4.11 -1.41 -5.16
C SER A 374 -5.35 -2.02 -5.81
N CYS A 375 -5.81 -1.34 -6.85
CA CYS A 375 -6.55 -1.96 -7.95
C CYS A 375 -5.89 -1.60 -9.27
N THR A 376 -5.98 -2.50 -10.24
CA THR A 376 -5.56 -2.24 -11.62
C THR A 376 -6.79 -2.34 -12.50
N LEU A 377 -6.95 -1.32 -13.34
CA LEU A 377 -8.00 -1.22 -14.34
C LEU A 377 -7.34 -0.94 -15.69
N SER A 378 -8.10 -1.08 -16.76
CA SER A 378 -7.62 -0.69 -18.08
C SER A 378 -8.29 0.58 -18.58
N LEU A 379 -7.60 1.31 -19.47
CA LEU A 379 -8.16 2.48 -20.12
C LEU A 379 -9.45 2.12 -20.86
N ARG A 380 -9.48 0.97 -21.54
CA ARG A 380 -10.70 0.47 -22.18
C ARG A 380 -11.81 0.19 -21.16
N GLY A 381 -11.48 -0.41 -20.02
CA GLY A 381 -12.44 -0.67 -18.95
C GLY A 381 -13.11 0.60 -18.43
N LEU A 382 -12.36 1.70 -18.24
CA LEU A 382 -12.94 3.00 -17.89
C LEU A 382 -13.92 3.51 -18.96
N ILE A 383 -13.54 3.39 -20.23
CA ILE A 383 -14.37 3.82 -21.36
C ILE A 383 -15.67 3.02 -21.39
N ASP A 384 -15.57 1.69 -21.31
CA ASP A 384 -16.72 0.79 -21.35
C ASP A 384 -17.64 0.96 -20.13
N ALA A 385 -17.09 1.34 -18.97
CA ALA A 385 -17.86 1.69 -17.77
C ALA A 385 -18.54 3.07 -17.83
N GLY A 386 -18.32 3.86 -18.90
CA GLY A 386 -19.03 5.11 -19.13
C GLY A 386 -18.22 6.38 -18.85
N LEU A 387 -16.88 6.33 -18.76
CA LEU A 387 -16.05 7.52 -18.55
C LEU A 387 -16.36 8.64 -19.58
N TRP A 388 -16.58 8.28 -20.85
CA TRP A 388 -16.92 9.25 -21.89
C TRP A 388 -18.37 9.75 -21.83
N ASN A 389 -19.26 9.01 -21.17
CA ASN A 389 -20.61 9.50 -20.91
C ASN A 389 -20.58 10.56 -19.81
N LEU A 390 -19.78 10.34 -18.76
CA LEU A 390 -19.61 11.28 -17.66
C LEU A 390 -18.78 12.52 -18.09
N TYR A 391 -17.73 12.30 -18.88
CA TYR A 391 -16.80 13.33 -19.36
C TYR A 391 -16.51 13.14 -20.85
N PRO A 392 -17.38 13.64 -21.74
CA PRO A 392 -17.20 13.53 -23.20
C PRO A 392 -15.89 14.15 -23.71
N GLU A 393 -15.31 15.11 -22.98
CA GLU A 393 -14.03 15.74 -23.33
C GLU A 393 -12.85 14.76 -23.27
N PHE A 394 -12.99 13.62 -22.60
CA PHE A 394 -11.97 12.55 -22.66
C PHE A 394 -12.03 11.71 -23.93
N ASN A 395 -13.05 11.89 -24.78
CA ASN A 395 -13.23 11.09 -25.99
C ASN A 395 -12.25 11.52 -27.10
N ILE A 396 -11.21 10.71 -27.29
CA ILE A 396 -10.17 10.89 -28.31
C ILE A 396 -10.66 10.73 -29.75
N ASN A 397 -11.88 10.20 -29.96
CA ASN A 397 -12.45 9.97 -31.28
C ASN A 397 -13.34 11.13 -31.77
N VAL A 398 -13.60 12.14 -30.93
CA VAL A 398 -14.36 13.31 -31.37
C VAL A 398 -13.46 14.15 -32.27
N GLU A 399 -13.68 14.07 -33.58
CA GLU A 399 -13.09 14.95 -34.58
C GLU A 399 -13.52 16.40 -34.30
N ARG A 400 -12.76 17.16 -33.48
CA ARG A 400 -12.80 18.61 -33.57
C ARG A 400 -12.05 18.99 -34.83
N GLY A 401 -12.80 19.33 -35.87
CA GLY A 401 -12.28 19.70 -37.18
C GLY A 401 -11.12 20.69 -37.09
N GLY A 402 -10.03 20.36 -37.78
CA GLY A 402 -8.96 21.29 -38.13
C GLY A 402 -7.96 21.61 -37.02
N GLY A 403 -7.19 20.60 -36.60
CA GLY A 403 -5.95 20.80 -35.85
C GLY A 403 -5.43 19.48 -35.32
N GLU A 404 -4.20 19.11 -35.66
CA GLU A 404 -3.50 17.93 -35.16
C GLU A 404 -3.70 17.79 -33.64
N GLY A 405 -4.47 16.78 -33.25
CA GLY A 405 -5.15 16.70 -31.95
C GLY A 405 -4.24 16.88 -30.74
N HIS A 406 -4.59 17.83 -29.87
CA HIS A 406 -3.82 18.20 -28.67
C HIS A 406 -3.42 17.02 -27.78
N VAL A 407 -4.24 15.97 -27.64
CA VAL A 407 -3.87 14.78 -26.85
C VAL A 407 -2.76 13.96 -27.53
N ARG A 408 -2.70 13.94 -28.86
CA ARG A 408 -1.70 13.14 -29.62
C ARG A 408 -0.30 13.76 -29.60
N THR A 409 -0.22 15.08 -29.39
CA THR A 409 1.04 15.83 -29.46
C THR A 409 1.42 16.52 -28.14
N HIS A 410 0.45 16.94 -27.32
CA HIS A 410 0.63 17.79 -26.13
C HIS A 410 -0.33 17.43 -24.98
N TRP A 411 -0.35 16.17 -24.54
CA TRP A 411 -1.25 15.69 -23.51
C TRP A 411 -1.17 16.43 -22.14
N PRO A 412 -0.02 16.97 -21.67
CA PRO A 412 0.01 17.76 -20.43
C PRO A 412 -0.75 19.09 -20.57
N ASP A 413 -0.61 19.76 -21.73
CA ASP A 413 -1.36 20.99 -22.04
C ASP A 413 -2.86 20.73 -22.12
N TYR A 414 -3.24 19.56 -22.62
CA TYR A 414 -4.64 19.16 -22.66
C TYR A 414 -5.23 18.96 -21.26
N ALA A 415 -4.50 18.30 -20.35
CA ALA A 415 -4.92 18.19 -18.95
C ALA A 415 -5.08 19.57 -18.28
N LYS A 416 -4.16 20.52 -18.56
CA LYS A 416 -4.28 21.92 -18.12
C LYS A 416 -5.55 22.58 -18.68
N THR A 417 -5.83 22.37 -19.97
CA THR A 417 -7.02 22.91 -20.64
C THR A 417 -8.32 22.38 -20.03
N LEU A 418 -8.40 21.08 -19.74
CA LEU A 418 -9.55 20.49 -19.08
C LEU A 418 -9.78 21.09 -17.70
N ARG A 419 -8.73 21.24 -16.88
CA ARG A 419 -8.84 21.86 -15.55
C ARG A 419 -9.37 23.29 -15.62
N LEU A 420 -8.92 24.08 -16.59
CA LEU A 420 -9.45 25.44 -16.82
C LEU A 420 -10.93 25.43 -17.19
N GLN A 421 -11.35 24.54 -18.09
CA GLN A 421 -12.75 24.39 -18.49
C GLN A 421 -13.63 23.92 -17.32
N TRP A 422 -13.11 23.01 -16.52
CA TRP A 422 -13.82 22.36 -15.41
C TRP A 422 -13.75 23.12 -14.09
N TYR A 423 -13.16 24.31 -14.09
CA TYR A 423 -13.22 25.26 -12.97
C TYR A 423 -14.58 25.96 -12.87
N ILE A 424 -15.32 26.05 -13.97
CA ILE A 424 -16.64 26.69 -14.00
C ILE A 424 -17.65 25.78 -13.29
N ILE A 425 -18.30 26.31 -12.23
CA ILE A 425 -19.31 25.60 -11.44
C ILE A 425 -20.45 25.13 -12.34
N GLN A 426 -20.75 23.83 -12.31
CA GLN A 426 -21.91 23.22 -12.95
C GLN A 426 -22.79 22.53 -11.93
N LYS A 427 -24.06 22.30 -12.25
CA LYS A 427 -24.90 21.43 -11.42
C LYS A 427 -24.62 19.97 -11.76
N THR A 428 -25.01 19.08 -10.84
CA THR A 428 -24.81 17.64 -10.99
C THR A 428 -26.15 17.00 -11.34
N THR A 429 -26.18 16.05 -12.26
CA THR A 429 -27.42 15.29 -12.53
C THR A 429 -27.43 13.97 -11.75
N LYS A 430 -28.61 13.37 -11.55
CA LYS A 430 -28.69 11.98 -11.04
C LYS A 430 -27.98 10.99 -11.97
N ALA A 431 -27.99 11.25 -13.28
CA ALA A 431 -27.26 10.43 -14.25
C ALA A 431 -25.74 10.51 -14.03
N ASP A 432 -25.19 11.68 -13.73
CA ASP A 432 -23.76 11.83 -13.41
C ASP A 432 -23.35 10.99 -12.20
N VAL A 433 -24.14 11.05 -11.12
CA VAL A 433 -23.86 10.30 -9.88
C VAL A 433 -23.96 8.80 -10.12
N ASN A 434 -25.02 8.35 -10.80
CA ASN A 434 -25.16 6.93 -11.15
C ASN A 434 -24.01 6.45 -12.03
N CYS A 435 -23.59 7.25 -13.02
CA CYS A 435 -22.46 6.92 -13.88
C CYS A 435 -21.16 6.83 -13.08
N ALA A 436 -20.88 7.79 -12.19
CA ALA A 436 -19.70 7.78 -11.33
C ALA A 436 -19.68 6.58 -10.37
N LEU A 437 -20.82 6.23 -9.77
CA LEU A 437 -20.96 5.03 -8.93
C LEU A 437 -20.75 3.75 -9.72
N HIS A 438 -21.27 3.67 -10.95
CA HIS A 438 -21.07 2.53 -11.83
C HIS A 438 -19.60 2.35 -12.22
N ILE A 439 -18.91 3.44 -12.57
CA ILE A 439 -17.46 3.42 -12.84
C ILE A 439 -16.70 3.00 -11.58
N ALA A 440 -17.05 3.56 -10.41
CA ALA A 440 -16.42 3.21 -9.14
C ALA A 440 -16.52 1.71 -8.82
N GLU A 441 -17.71 1.14 -8.98
CA GLU A 441 -17.97 -0.29 -8.76
C GLU A 441 -17.24 -1.18 -9.76
N GLY A 442 -17.29 -0.83 -11.06
CA GLY A 442 -16.74 -1.66 -12.12
C GLY A 442 -15.22 -1.56 -12.28
N CYS A 443 -14.62 -0.40 -11.99
CA CYS A 443 -13.21 -0.13 -12.29
C CYS A 443 -12.30 -0.04 -11.06
N PHE A 444 -12.84 0.12 -9.84
CA PHE A 444 -12.02 0.29 -8.63
C PHE A 444 -12.34 -0.77 -7.55
N PRO A 445 -12.21 -2.08 -7.88
CA PRO A 445 -12.53 -3.14 -6.94
C PRO A 445 -11.67 -3.07 -5.68
N GLY A 446 -12.30 -3.25 -4.51
CA GLY A 446 -11.62 -3.22 -3.22
C GLY A 446 -11.39 -1.81 -2.64
N PHE A 447 -11.81 -0.77 -3.35
CA PHE A 447 -11.91 0.59 -2.81
C PHE A 447 -13.35 0.92 -2.41
N ASP A 448 -13.50 1.94 -1.55
CA ASP A 448 -14.82 2.43 -1.17
C ASP A 448 -15.50 3.09 -2.37
N GLN A 449 -16.67 2.58 -2.74
CA GLN A 449 -17.38 3.01 -3.95
C GLN A 449 -17.77 4.49 -3.89
N ASP A 450 -18.21 4.98 -2.74
CA ASP A 450 -18.62 6.38 -2.58
C ASP A 450 -17.40 7.30 -2.63
N ASP A 451 -16.28 6.90 -2.04
CA ASP A 451 -15.01 7.64 -2.09
C ASP A 451 -14.46 7.73 -3.54
N MET A 452 -14.55 6.65 -4.32
CA MET A 452 -14.13 6.62 -5.74
C MET A 452 -15.08 7.43 -6.64
N ALA A 453 -16.39 7.29 -6.44
CA ALA A 453 -17.37 8.10 -7.17
C ALA A 453 -17.18 9.58 -6.89
N LEU A 454 -16.89 9.94 -5.63
CA LEU A 454 -16.56 11.31 -5.25
C LEU A 454 -15.29 11.81 -5.96
N LEU A 455 -14.24 10.99 -6.03
CA LEU A 455 -13.00 11.33 -6.74
C LEU A 455 -13.27 11.63 -8.22
N LEU A 456 -14.07 10.79 -8.89
CA LEU A 456 -14.45 10.98 -10.29
C LEU A 456 -15.27 12.27 -10.47
N LEU A 457 -16.30 12.47 -9.64
CA LEU A 457 -17.14 13.67 -9.70
C LEU A 457 -16.35 14.96 -9.43
N SER A 458 -15.26 14.86 -8.67
CA SER A 458 -14.36 15.96 -8.32
C SER A 458 -13.47 16.43 -9.47
N PHE A 459 -13.52 15.81 -10.66
CA PHE A 459 -12.82 16.34 -11.83
C PHE A 459 -13.34 17.72 -12.23
N ARG A 460 -14.63 17.98 -12.01
CA ARG A 460 -15.30 19.24 -12.33
C ARG A 460 -15.85 19.92 -11.09
N GLU A 461 -15.84 21.24 -11.10
CA GLU A 461 -16.48 22.04 -10.07
C GLU A 461 -18.01 21.86 -10.12
N ARG A 462 -18.60 21.49 -8.98
CA ARG A 462 -20.01 21.11 -8.90
C ARG A 462 -20.71 21.91 -7.81
N LYS A 463 -21.95 22.31 -8.07
CA LYS A 463 -22.76 23.08 -7.12
C LYS A 463 -23.10 22.22 -5.90
N LEU A 464 -22.67 22.66 -4.73
CA LEU A 464 -22.93 22.01 -3.44
C LEU A 464 -24.18 22.57 -2.77
N HIS A 465 -24.83 21.76 -1.93
CA HIS A 465 -25.81 22.28 -0.99
C HIS A 465 -25.12 23.24 0.02
N PRO A 466 -25.83 24.26 0.55
CA PRO A 466 -25.32 25.09 1.64
C PRO A 466 -24.97 24.23 2.87
N GLU A 467 -23.90 24.57 3.58
CA GLU A 467 -23.54 23.90 4.83
C GLU A 467 -24.31 24.51 6.01
N GLU A 468 -25.07 23.71 6.76
CA GLU A 468 -25.68 24.12 8.02
C GLU A 468 -25.22 23.22 9.19
N PRO A 469 -24.56 23.78 10.23
CA PRO A 469 -23.99 25.12 10.29
C PRO A 469 -22.73 25.23 9.39
N SER A 470 -22.44 26.45 8.93
CA SER A 470 -21.25 26.72 8.13
C SER A 470 -20.01 26.30 8.91
N PHE A 471 -19.29 25.29 8.44
CA PHE A 471 -17.90 25.17 8.86
C PHE A 471 -17.18 26.40 8.30
N GLN A 472 -16.43 27.08 9.16
CA GLN A 472 -15.60 28.21 8.75
C GLN A 472 -14.82 27.81 7.51
N ASP A 473 -15.06 28.55 6.41
CA ASP A 473 -14.34 28.55 5.14
C ASP A 473 -13.57 27.24 4.80
N PRO A 474 -14.08 26.38 3.89
CA PRO A 474 -13.37 25.16 3.47
C PRO A 474 -11.98 25.45 2.91
N PHE A 475 -11.75 26.70 2.46
CA PHE A 475 -10.47 27.16 2.00
C PHE A 475 -9.58 27.67 3.14
N ALA A 476 -10.06 28.07 4.31
CA ALA A 476 -9.20 28.55 5.40
C ALA A 476 -8.38 27.44 6.08
N ASP A 477 -8.94 26.24 6.21
CA ASP A 477 -8.24 25.07 6.81
C ASP A 477 -7.36 24.31 5.79
N LEU A 478 -7.58 24.49 4.48
CA LEU A 478 -6.70 23.98 3.42
C LEU A 478 -5.66 25.02 2.96
N LEU A 479 -5.93 26.32 3.15
CA LEU A 479 -4.99 27.43 2.91
C LEU A 479 -4.21 27.86 4.16
N SER A 480 -4.22 27.09 5.25
CA SER A 480 -3.37 27.34 6.41
C SER A 480 -2.32 26.23 6.53
N SER A 481 -1.03 26.46 6.35
CA SER A 481 -0.26 27.66 6.63
C SER A 481 0.41 28.21 5.39
N VAL A 482 0.42 29.54 5.23
CA VAL A 482 1.65 30.23 4.83
C VAL A 482 2.75 29.62 5.70
N SER A 483 3.48 28.64 5.17
CA SER A 483 4.74 28.24 5.76
C SER A 483 5.51 29.54 5.88
N ALA A 484 6.14 29.79 7.03
CA ALA A 484 6.94 30.99 7.26
C ALA A 484 8.13 31.14 6.26
N GLU A 485 8.14 30.38 5.16
CA GLU A 485 9.16 30.24 4.13
C GLU A 485 8.58 30.16 2.69
N GLY A 486 7.28 30.41 2.46
CA GLY A 486 6.77 30.74 1.11
C GLY A 486 6.69 29.60 0.08
N LEU A 487 6.63 28.34 0.50
CA LEU A 487 6.42 27.19 -0.41
C LEU A 487 5.01 26.61 -0.22
N VAL A 488 4.11 26.89 -1.17
CA VAL A 488 2.78 26.25 -1.26
C VAL A 488 2.92 25.02 -2.15
N TYR A 489 2.85 23.83 -1.57
CA TYR A 489 2.83 22.59 -2.35
C TYR A 489 1.41 22.30 -2.83
N GLU A 490 0.90 23.07 -3.80
CA GLU A 490 -0.45 22.89 -4.35
C GLU A 490 -0.58 21.50 -5.00
N GLU A 491 -1.61 20.75 -4.64
CA GLU A 491 -2.03 19.59 -5.42
C GLU A 491 -2.75 20.09 -6.69
N PRO A 492 -2.95 19.22 -7.68
CA PRO A 492 -3.84 19.54 -8.78
C PRO A 492 -5.24 19.93 -8.27
N VAL A 493 -5.88 20.92 -8.91
CA VAL A 493 -7.15 21.50 -8.44
C VAL A 493 -8.25 20.47 -8.18
N GLU A 494 -8.34 19.42 -9.01
CA GLU A 494 -9.29 18.32 -8.84
C GLU A 494 -9.00 17.46 -7.59
N VAL A 495 -7.73 17.36 -7.19
CA VAL A 495 -7.29 16.61 -6.01
C VAL A 495 -7.62 17.41 -4.76
N ASP A 496 -7.36 18.72 -4.75
CA ASP A 496 -7.74 19.61 -3.64
C ASP A 496 -9.26 19.64 -3.44
N ARG A 497 -10.02 19.70 -4.55
CA ARG A 497 -11.48 19.58 -4.52
C ARG A 497 -11.92 18.27 -3.88
N TYR A 498 -11.37 17.14 -4.33
CA TYR A 498 -11.66 15.83 -3.77
C TYR A 498 -11.34 15.76 -2.26
N LEU A 499 -10.16 16.22 -1.83
CA LEU A 499 -9.77 16.20 -0.41
C LEU A 499 -10.74 17.00 0.47
N THR A 500 -11.21 18.14 -0.02
CA THR A 500 -12.20 18.99 0.65
C THR A 500 -13.54 18.25 0.77
N LEU A 501 -14.07 17.77 -0.36
CA LEU A 501 -15.36 17.13 -0.41
C LEU A 501 -15.39 15.80 0.36
N ARG A 502 -14.27 15.09 0.42
CA ARG A 502 -14.17 13.83 1.14
C ARG A 502 -14.47 13.99 2.62
N LYS A 503 -13.89 15.02 3.26
CA LYS A 503 -14.16 15.32 4.67
C LYS A 503 -15.65 15.58 4.90
N ARG A 504 -16.30 16.27 3.95
CA ARG A 504 -17.73 16.58 4.01
C ARG A 504 -18.58 15.32 3.80
N LEU A 505 -18.27 14.51 2.79
CA LEU A 505 -18.98 13.26 2.50
C LEU A 505 -18.90 12.28 3.68
N SER A 506 -17.72 12.14 4.30
CA SER A 506 -17.55 11.31 5.51
C SER A 506 -18.46 11.76 6.65
N LYS A 507 -18.54 13.06 6.93
CA LYS A 507 -19.44 13.60 7.96
C LYS A 507 -20.91 13.35 7.64
N LEU A 508 -21.32 13.54 6.38
CA LEU A 508 -22.70 13.30 5.94
C LEU A 508 -23.07 11.81 6.07
N SER A 509 -22.18 10.91 5.66
CA SER A 509 -22.39 9.46 5.78
C SER A 509 -22.44 9.02 7.24
N GLU A 510 -21.57 9.54 8.10
CA GLU A 510 -21.61 9.26 9.55
C GLU A 510 -22.89 9.78 10.23
N ALA A 511 -23.37 10.96 9.85
CA ALA A 511 -24.56 11.57 10.44
C ALA A 511 -25.87 10.92 9.98
N SER A 512 -25.97 10.56 8.70
CA SER A 512 -27.20 10.00 8.12
C SER A 512 -27.24 8.48 8.09
N GLY A 513 -26.07 7.81 8.14
CA GLY A 513 -25.94 6.37 7.87
C GLY A 513 -26.18 6.00 6.40
N GLU A 514 -26.31 6.99 5.50
CA GLU A 514 -26.60 6.77 4.08
C GLU A 514 -25.32 6.59 3.25
N ARG A 515 -25.49 5.92 2.10
CA ARG A 515 -24.45 5.52 1.13
C ARG A 515 -25.00 5.66 -0.30
N GLY A 516 -24.12 5.69 -1.30
CA GLY A 516 -24.51 5.79 -2.71
C GLY A 516 -25.26 7.07 -3.05
N MET A 517 -26.24 6.99 -3.96
CA MET A 517 -27.00 8.15 -4.47
C MET A 517 -27.49 9.10 -3.36
N LYS A 518 -28.02 8.56 -2.26
CA LYS A 518 -28.62 9.35 -1.19
C LYS A 518 -27.63 10.29 -0.50
N VAL A 519 -26.39 9.84 -0.26
CA VAL A 519 -25.38 10.72 0.36
C VAL A 519 -24.91 11.80 -0.63
N PHE A 520 -24.92 11.51 -1.93
CA PHE A 520 -24.62 12.50 -2.97
C PHE A 520 -25.76 13.51 -3.19
N GLU A 521 -27.02 13.11 -3.00
CA GLU A 521 -28.18 14.02 -2.96
C GLU A 521 -28.06 15.03 -1.80
N GLN A 522 -27.46 14.64 -0.67
CA GLN A 522 -27.18 15.56 0.43
C GLN A 522 -25.98 16.48 0.14
N LEU A 523 -25.03 16.02 -0.69
CA LEU A 523 -23.80 16.77 -0.99
C LEU A 523 -24.01 17.80 -2.11
N TYR A 524 -24.58 17.38 -3.24
CA TYR A 524 -24.70 18.17 -4.46
C TYR A 524 -26.11 18.67 -4.68
N VAL A 525 -26.25 19.87 -5.23
CA VAL A 525 -27.53 20.34 -5.78
C VAL A 525 -27.78 19.60 -7.08
N LEU A 526 -28.70 18.62 -7.05
CA LEU A 526 -29.02 17.84 -8.22
C LEU A 526 -30.03 18.56 -9.14
N GLU A 527 -29.81 18.47 -10.45
CA GLU A 527 -30.85 18.71 -11.43
C GLU A 527 -31.64 17.44 -11.66
N ASP A 528 -32.97 17.55 -11.63
CA ASP A 528 -33.81 16.57 -12.27
C ASP A 528 -33.56 16.73 -13.78
N SER A 529 -33.08 15.66 -14.41
CA SER A 529 -33.04 15.58 -15.86
C SER A 529 -34.49 15.63 -16.34
N ASP A 530 -34.95 16.79 -16.77
CA ASP A 530 -36.17 16.89 -17.55
C ASP A 530 -36.01 15.94 -18.76
N GLU A 531 -36.95 15.01 -18.88
CA GLU A 531 -37.08 14.13 -20.03
C GLU A 531 -37.29 14.99 -21.27
N ASP A 532 -36.25 15.11 -22.12
CA ASP A 532 -36.37 15.59 -23.49
C ASP A 532 -36.60 14.42 -24.46
#